data_AF-A0A6M1R6M6-F1
#
_entry.id   AF-A0A6M1R6M6-F1
#
_cell.length_a   1.000
_cell.length_b   1.000
_cell.length_c   1.000
_cell.angle_alpha   90.00
_cell.angle_beta   90.00
_cell.angle_gamma   90.00
#
_symmetry.space_group_name_H-M   'P 1'
#
loop_
_entity.id
_entity.type
_entity.pdbx_description
1 polymer ?
#
loop_
_entity_poly.entity_id
_entity_poly.type
_entity_poly.pdbx_seq_one_letter_code
_entity_poly.pdbx_strand_id
1 'polypeptide(L)'
;MLTISQLASYAGVTVRAVRHYHAKGLLVEPERDHSGYRRYDAAAVVDLIKIRILADAGVPLSRVKELLAAGDDDFKKAVAEIDKRLRLEIRERQSHRERIARLVHGDGLALPPEAVAYLERMRELGISERIIRGERDAWILVAAQQPQSMDAFIRNKVGQLDDPSVVETYRELEAMLDWEPGDPRLETIADQIVAQMDAVSDEDWAAYVDGDQAMPDELAALLDSMFVEQVPVARDLMRLVEKRGYTGWTKLERIEARG
;
A
#
# COMPACT_ATOMS: atom_id res chain seq x y z
N MET A 1 -30.21 47.10 5.84
CA MET A 1 -28.97 47.18 6.64
C MET A 1 -28.99 46.12 7.74
N LEU A 2 -27.90 45.38 7.91
CA LEU A 2 -27.77 44.21 8.80
C LEU A 2 -26.88 44.54 10.00
N THR A 3 -27.13 43.90 11.15
CA THR A 3 -26.17 43.84 12.26
C THR A 3 -25.00 42.89 11.93
N ILE A 4 -23.91 42.95 12.69
CA ILE A 4 -22.77 42.03 12.51
C ILE A 4 -23.17 40.55 12.65
N SER A 5 -24.10 40.24 13.57
CA SER A 5 -24.61 38.88 13.77
C SER A 5 -25.41 38.40 12.56
N GLN A 6 -26.26 39.27 12.00
CA GLN A 6 -27.00 38.96 10.79
C GLN A 6 -26.07 38.81 9.59
N LEU A 7 -25.13 39.74 9.38
CA LEU A 7 -24.11 39.65 8.32
C LEU A 7 -23.36 38.31 8.38
N ALA A 8 -22.87 37.94 9.57
CA ALA A 8 -22.18 36.68 9.79
C ALA A 8 -23.07 35.47 9.42
N SER A 9 -24.33 35.49 9.84
CA SER A 9 -25.32 34.45 9.49
C SER A 9 -25.55 34.36 7.99
N TYR A 10 -25.71 35.48 7.29
CA TYR A 10 -25.96 35.50 5.84
C TYR A 10 -24.77 34.96 5.04
N ALA A 11 -23.54 35.28 5.46
CA ALA A 11 -22.34 34.76 4.80
C ALA A 11 -21.92 33.36 5.31
N GLY A 12 -22.63 32.80 6.30
CA GLY A 12 -22.32 31.53 6.93
C GLY A 12 -20.94 31.50 7.61
N VAL A 13 -20.53 32.61 8.22
CA VAL A 13 -19.30 32.72 9.01
C VAL A 13 -19.63 33.09 10.46
N THR A 14 -18.64 33.02 11.34
CA THR A 14 -18.81 33.47 12.73
C THR A 14 -18.64 34.98 12.85
N VAL A 15 -19.27 35.60 13.85
CA VAL A 15 -19.02 37.02 14.19
C VAL A 15 -17.53 37.28 14.47
N ARG A 16 -16.83 36.30 15.04
CA ARG A 16 -15.37 36.34 15.25
C ARG A 16 -14.61 36.42 13.93
N ALA A 17 -15.02 35.69 12.90
CA ALA A 17 -14.42 35.77 11.57
C ALA A 17 -14.64 37.14 10.93
N VAL A 18 -15.84 37.72 11.05
CA VAL A 18 -16.12 39.09 10.55
C VAL A 18 -15.19 40.12 11.23
N ARG A 19 -15.04 40.05 12.56
CA ARG A 19 -14.09 40.91 13.30
C ARG A 19 -12.65 40.69 12.87
N HIS A 20 -12.26 39.45 12.60
CA HIS A 20 -10.93 39.12 12.10
C HIS A 20 -10.67 39.75 10.74
N TYR A 21 -11.63 39.68 9.82
CA TYR A 21 -11.50 40.29 8.49
C TYR A 21 -11.47 41.82 8.55
N HIS A 22 -12.23 42.46 9.45
CA HIS A 22 -12.06 43.89 9.73
C HIS A 22 -10.65 44.22 10.21
N ALA A 23 -10.13 43.49 11.21
CA ALA A 23 -8.79 43.72 11.75
C ALA A 23 -7.67 43.52 10.72
N LYS A 24 -7.89 42.67 9.72
CA LYS A 24 -6.98 42.44 8.59
C LYS A 24 -7.22 43.38 7.41
N GLY A 25 -8.23 44.24 7.48
CA GLY A 25 -8.60 45.20 6.43
C GLY A 25 -9.11 44.52 5.15
N LEU A 26 -9.73 43.34 5.27
CA LEU A 26 -10.36 42.60 4.18
C LEU A 26 -11.81 43.00 3.96
N LEU A 27 -12.48 43.45 5.02
CA LEU A 27 -13.86 43.93 4.99
C LEU A 27 -13.88 45.33 5.60
N VAL A 28 -14.51 46.28 4.90
CA VAL A 28 -14.68 47.64 5.40
C VAL A 28 -15.51 47.63 6.68
N GLU A 29 -15.00 48.25 7.74
CA GLU A 29 -15.73 48.40 9.00
C GLU A 29 -16.55 49.70 8.95
N PRO A 30 -17.89 49.64 8.88
CA PRO A 30 -18.71 50.83 8.80
C PRO A 30 -18.71 51.60 10.13
N GLU A 31 -18.98 52.90 10.04
CA GLU A 31 -19.21 53.73 11.21
C GLU A 31 -20.43 53.24 12.01
N ARG A 32 -20.49 53.63 13.29
CA ARG A 32 -21.63 53.34 14.14
C ARG A 32 -22.76 54.32 13.80
N ASP A 33 -23.97 53.80 13.64
CA ASP A 33 -25.16 54.62 13.47
C ASP A 33 -25.52 55.39 14.76
N HIS A 34 -26.56 56.23 14.71
CA HIS A 34 -27.06 56.99 15.87
C HIS A 34 -27.49 56.12 17.05
N SER A 35 -27.76 54.83 16.83
CA SER A 35 -28.09 53.85 17.86
C SER A 35 -26.86 53.12 18.44
N GLY A 36 -25.65 53.47 17.98
CA GLY A 36 -24.38 52.90 18.42
C GLY A 36 -24.02 51.57 17.75
N TYR A 37 -24.81 51.12 16.77
CA TYR A 37 -24.61 49.84 16.09
C TYR A 37 -23.97 50.02 14.72
N ARG A 38 -23.15 49.04 14.32
CA ARG A 38 -22.64 48.94 12.95
C ARG A 38 -23.69 48.31 12.04
N ARG A 39 -23.82 48.90 10.85
CA ARG A 39 -24.83 48.53 9.86
C ARG A 39 -24.17 48.19 8.54
N TYR A 40 -24.47 46.99 8.05
CA TYR A 40 -23.88 46.44 6.83
C TYR A 40 -24.93 46.36 5.72
N ASP A 41 -24.55 46.73 4.51
CA ASP A 41 -25.42 46.65 3.35
C ASP A 41 -25.29 45.30 2.63
N ALA A 42 -25.94 45.16 1.48
CA ALA A 42 -25.85 43.96 0.67
C ALA A 42 -24.45 43.77 0.07
N ALA A 43 -23.72 44.85 -0.23
CA ALA A 43 -22.37 44.78 -0.78
C ALA A 43 -21.41 44.13 0.23
N ALA A 44 -21.50 44.51 1.50
CA ALA A 44 -20.73 43.88 2.58
C ALA A 44 -21.00 42.37 2.71
N VAL A 45 -22.25 41.92 2.45
CA VAL A 45 -22.58 40.49 2.42
C VAL A 45 -21.88 39.80 1.24
N VAL A 46 -21.94 40.38 0.05
CA VAL A 46 -21.30 39.83 -1.16
C VAL A 46 -19.79 39.73 -0.97
N ASP A 47 -19.14 40.77 -0.45
CA ASP A 47 -17.70 40.77 -0.20
C ASP A 47 -17.31 39.72 0.84
N LEU A 48 -18.09 39.59 1.93
CA LEU A 48 -17.83 38.57 2.94
C LEU A 48 -17.99 37.15 2.38
N ILE A 49 -18.94 36.91 1.48
CA ILE A 49 -19.09 35.62 0.77
C ILE A 49 -17.87 35.36 -0.12
N LYS A 50 -17.40 36.36 -0.89
CA LYS A 50 -16.19 36.22 -1.72
C LYS A 50 -14.95 35.90 -0.89
N ILE A 51 -14.74 36.62 0.23
CA ILE A 51 -13.63 36.38 1.17
C ILE A 51 -13.66 34.94 1.65
N ARG A 52 -14.85 34.47 2.09
CA ARG A 52 -15.03 33.10 2.58
C ARG A 52 -14.70 32.07 1.49
N ILE A 53 -15.29 32.19 0.30
CA ILE A 53 -15.08 31.22 -0.80
C ILE A 53 -13.58 31.10 -1.14
N LEU A 54 -12.87 32.23 -1.24
CA LEU A 54 -11.45 32.21 -1.55
C LEU A 54 -10.62 31.65 -0.39
N ALA A 55 -10.95 31.97 0.86
CA ALA A 55 -10.29 31.42 2.03
C ALA A 55 -10.50 29.89 2.15
N ASP A 56 -11.72 29.41 1.92
CA ASP A 56 -12.09 27.99 1.92
C ASP A 56 -11.37 27.23 0.77
N ALA A 57 -11.09 27.91 -0.34
CA ALA A 57 -10.26 27.41 -1.45
C ALA A 57 -8.73 27.44 -1.15
N GLY A 58 -8.35 27.77 0.08
CA GLY A 58 -6.95 27.80 0.53
C GLY A 58 -6.16 29.03 0.07
N VAL A 59 -6.83 30.09 -0.42
CA VAL A 59 -6.14 31.32 -0.82
C VAL A 59 -5.72 32.11 0.43
N PRO A 60 -4.43 32.48 0.56
CA PRO A 60 -3.96 33.28 1.68
C PRO A 60 -4.71 34.62 1.78
N LEU A 61 -5.06 35.04 3.00
CA LEU A 61 -5.85 36.25 3.24
C LEU A 61 -5.19 37.53 2.68
N SER A 62 -3.86 37.60 2.61
CA SER A 62 -3.15 38.70 1.94
C SER A 62 -3.50 38.77 0.45
N ARG A 63 -3.51 37.62 -0.23
CA ARG A 63 -3.89 37.51 -1.64
C ARG A 63 -5.37 37.77 -1.85
N VAL A 64 -6.24 37.32 -0.95
CA VAL A 64 -7.69 37.65 -1.01
C VAL A 64 -7.91 39.16 -1.04
N LYS A 65 -7.17 39.92 -0.21
CA LYS A 65 -7.25 41.39 -0.19
C LYS A 65 -6.85 42.00 -1.53
N GLU A 66 -5.76 41.53 -2.13
CA GLU A 66 -5.32 42.00 -3.46
C GLU A 66 -6.37 41.71 -4.54
N LEU A 67 -6.99 40.54 -4.50
CA LEU A 67 -8.01 40.14 -5.48
C LEU A 67 -9.27 40.99 -5.37
N LEU A 68 -9.73 41.29 -4.15
CA LEU A 68 -10.93 42.11 -3.95
C LEU A 68 -10.71 43.58 -4.34
N ALA A 69 -9.47 44.06 -4.32
CA ALA A 69 -9.10 45.39 -4.79
C ALA A 69 -8.83 45.44 -6.31
N ALA A 70 -8.75 44.29 -6.99
CA ALA A 70 -8.50 44.21 -8.42
C ALA A 70 -9.76 44.55 -9.23
N GLY A 71 -9.58 44.97 -10.48
CA GLY A 71 -10.68 45.13 -11.43
C GLY A 71 -11.32 43.78 -11.79
N ASP A 72 -12.58 43.82 -12.25
CA ASP A 72 -13.38 42.62 -12.53
C ASP A 72 -12.68 41.60 -13.44
N ASP A 73 -11.96 42.06 -14.47
CA ASP A 73 -11.27 41.16 -15.41
C ASP A 73 -10.05 40.48 -14.79
N ASP A 74 -9.30 41.18 -13.94
CA ASP A 74 -8.15 40.61 -13.25
C ASP A 74 -8.60 39.66 -12.13
N PHE A 75 -9.70 39.98 -11.46
CA PHE A 75 -10.35 39.06 -10.51
C PHE A 75 -10.75 37.75 -11.20
N LYS A 76 -11.45 37.82 -12.35
CA LYS A 76 -11.86 36.64 -13.12
C LYS A 76 -10.67 35.78 -13.54
N LYS A 77 -9.59 36.39 -14.06
CA LYS A 77 -8.36 35.67 -14.43
C LYS A 77 -7.74 34.97 -13.22
N ALA A 78 -7.63 35.65 -12.09
CA ALA A 78 -7.07 35.07 -10.89
C ALA A 78 -7.90 33.91 -10.34
N VAL A 79 -9.24 34.01 -10.37
CA VAL A 79 -10.14 32.92 -9.99
C VAL A 79 -9.97 31.73 -10.93
N ALA A 80 -9.80 31.95 -12.24
CA ALA A 80 -9.55 30.87 -13.20
C ALA A 80 -8.21 30.15 -12.93
N GLU A 81 -7.15 30.87 -12.55
CA GLU A 81 -5.89 30.26 -12.14
C GLU A 81 -6.00 29.48 -10.82
N ILE A 82 -6.79 29.98 -9.86
CA ILE A 82 -7.09 29.25 -8.62
C ILE A 82 -7.83 27.95 -8.93
N ASP A 83 -8.86 27.98 -9.76
CA ASP A 83 -9.61 26.79 -10.19
C ASP A 83 -8.71 25.78 -10.92
N LYS A 84 -7.85 26.25 -11.83
CA LYS A 84 -6.88 25.40 -12.52
C LYS A 84 -5.93 24.70 -11.55
N ARG A 85 -5.38 25.43 -10.56
CA ARG A 85 -4.54 24.85 -9.51
C ARG A 85 -5.30 23.77 -8.72
N LEU A 86 -6.53 24.07 -8.29
CA LEU A 86 -7.35 23.11 -7.54
C LEU A 86 -7.66 21.85 -8.35
N ARG A 87 -7.94 21.97 -9.66
CA ARG A 87 -8.13 20.80 -10.53
C ARG A 87 -6.87 19.92 -10.61
N LEU A 88 -5.68 20.52 -10.64
CA LEU A 88 -4.42 19.77 -10.62
C LEU A 88 -4.23 19.05 -9.29
N GLU A 89 -4.45 19.74 -8.17
CA GLU A 89 -4.39 19.14 -6.83
C GLU A 89 -5.39 17.99 -6.68
N ILE A 90 -6.62 18.12 -7.18
CA ILE A 90 -7.63 17.05 -7.17
C ILE A 90 -7.12 15.83 -7.94
N ARG A 91 -6.58 16.02 -9.15
CA ARG A 91 -6.04 14.91 -9.96
C ARG A 91 -4.89 14.21 -9.24
N GLU A 92 -3.98 14.96 -8.65
CA GLU A 92 -2.86 14.41 -7.88
C GLU A 92 -3.37 13.62 -6.67
N ARG A 93 -4.33 14.17 -5.92
CA ARG A 93 -4.95 13.47 -4.77
C ARG A 93 -5.72 12.23 -5.20
N GLN A 94 -6.41 12.24 -6.34
CA GLN A 94 -7.05 11.05 -6.91
C GLN A 94 -6.02 9.99 -7.29
N SER A 95 -4.94 10.36 -7.97
CA SER A 95 -3.85 9.43 -8.31
C SER A 95 -3.22 8.81 -7.05
N HIS A 96 -2.99 9.60 -6.00
CA HIS A 96 -2.52 9.09 -4.73
C HIS A 96 -3.52 8.12 -4.07
N ARG A 97 -4.81 8.44 -4.08
CA ARG A 97 -5.86 7.54 -3.57
C ARG A 97 -5.90 6.23 -4.34
N GLU A 98 -5.78 6.26 -5.66
CA GLU A 98 -5.70 5.06 -6.49
C GLU A 98 -4.47 4.23 -6.14
N ARG A 99 -3.29 4.85 -5.99
CA ARG A 99 -2.07 4.14 -5.53
C ARG A 99 -2.24 3.48 -4.16
N ILE A 100 -2.91 4.14 -3.22
CA ILE A 100 -3.18 3.57 -1.89
C ILE A 100 -4.21 2.43 -1.95
N ALA A 101 -5.31 2.61 -2.69
CA ALA A 101 -6.31 1.54 -2.88
C ALA A 101 -5.68 0.28 -3.49
N ARG A 102 -4.72 0.51 -4.40
CA ARG A 102 -3.88 -0.49 -5.01
C ARG A 102 -2.98 -1.26 -4.02
N LEU A 103 -2.58 -0.66 -2.90
CA LEU A 103 -1.90 -1.38 -1.80
C LEU A 103 -2.87 -2.25 -0.99
N VAL A 104 -4.12 -1.81 -0.83
CA VAL A 104 -5.15 -2.54 -0.06
C VAL A 104 -5.69 -3.75 -0.82
N HIS A 105 -5.71 -3.70 -2.16
CA HIS A 105 -6.09 -4.84 -3.00
C HIS A 105 -4.93 -5.79 -3.31
N GLY A 106 -3.76 -5.57 -2.69
CA GLY A 106 -2.71 -6.56 -2.35
C GLY A 106 -2.03 -7.30 -3.50
N ASP A 107 -2.79 -7.82 -4.44
CA ASP A 107 -2.37 -8.83 -5.37
C ASP A 107 -1.97 -8.15 -6.70
N GLY A 108 -2.78 -7.23 -7.25
CA GLY A 108 -2.58 -6.73 -8.63
C GLY A 108 -1.54 -5.61 -8.87
N LEU A 109 -0.72 -5.20 -7.89
CA LEU A 109 0.28 -4.13 -8.11
C LEU A 109 1.71 -4.52 -7.84
N ALA A 110 1.90 -5.46 -6.93
CA ALA A 110 3.19 -6.03 -6.67
C ALA A 110 3.34 -7.35 -7.41
N LEU A 111 2.23 -8.04 -7.72
CA LEU A 111 2.24 -9.30 -8.44
C LEU A 111 1.61 -9.14 -9.82
N PRO A 112 2.13 -9.83 -10.86
CA PRO A 112 1.47 -9.90 -12.15
C PRO A 112 0.19 -10.74 -12.06
N PRO A 113 -0.75 -10.58 -13.03
CA PRO A 113 -2.04 -11.28 -13.04
C PRO A 113 -1.94 -12.79 -12.83
N GLU A 114 -0.89 -13.42 -13.37
CA GLU A 114 -0.60 -14.85 -13.26
C GLU A 114 -0.39 -15.26 -11.80
N ALA A 115 0.35 -14.46 -11.03
CA ALA A 115 0.60 -14.73 -9.61
C ALA A 115 -0.67 -14.50 -8.77
N VAL A 116 -1.51 -13.54 -9.15
CA VAL A 116 -2.83 -13.37 -8.53
C VAL A 116 -3.70 -14.62 -8.76
N ALA A 117 -3.74 -15.12 -10.00
CA ALA A 117 -4.48 -16.33 -10.35
C ALA A 117 -3.96 -17.56 -9.60
N TYR A 118 -2.64 -17.66 -9.38
CA TYR A 118 -2.04 -18.71 -8.55
C TYR A 118 -2.55 -18.65 -7.09
N LEU A 119 -2.57 -17.46 -6.47
CA LEU A 119 -3.08 -17.31 -5.10
C LEU A 119 -4.59 -17.58 -5.00
N GLU A 120 -5.37 -17.20 -6.03
CA GLU A 120 -6.78 -17.58 -6.12
C GLU A 120 -6.97 -19.09 -6.24
N ARG A 121 -6.14 -19.77 -7.03
CA ARG A 121 -6.16 -21.23 -7.14
C ARG A 121 -5.87 -21.91 -5.81
N MET A 122 -4.92 -21.39 -5.02
CA MET A 122 -4.67 -21.88 -3.67
C MET A 122 -5.91 -21.75 -2.75
N ARG A 123 -6.62 -20.63 -2.83
CA ARG A 123 -7.89 -20.43 -2.09
C ARG A 123 -8.95 -21.45 -2.49
N GLU A 124 -9.10 -21.73 -3.78
CA GLU A 124 -10.04 -22.73 -4.28
C GLU A 124 -9.73 -24.15 -3.78
N LEU A 125 -8.44 -24.46 -3.61
CA LEU A 125 -7.97 -25.75 -3.06
C LEU A 125 -8.10 -25.85 -1.53
N GLY A 126 -8.62 -24.80 -0.89
CA GLY A 126 -8.86 -24.76 0.55
C GLY A 126 -7.61 -24.51 1.39
N ILE A 127 -6.53 -23.99 0.79
CA ILE A 127 -5.34 -23.56 1.54
C ILE A 127 -5.72 -22.30 2.34
N SER A 128 -5.26 -22.23 3.60
CA SER A 128 -5.62 -21.14 4.49
C SER A 128 -5.06 -19.79 4.06
N GLU A 129 -5.77 -18.72 4.43
CA GLU A 129 -5.35 -17.35 4.15
C GLU A 129 -4.02 -16.98 4.84
N ARG A 130 -3.65 -17.71 5.91
CA ARG A 130 -2.35 -17.52 6.60
C ARG A 130 -1.19 -17.97 5.73
N ILE A 131 -1.32 -19.13 5.06
CA ILE A 131 -0.32 -19.63 4.11
C ILE A 131 -0.31 -18.77 2.84
N ILE A 132 -1.49 -18.43 2.30
CA ILE A 132 -1.61 -17.59 1.09
C ILE A 132 -0.96 -16.22 1.31
N ARG A 133 -1.06 -15.64 2.51
CA ARG A 133 -0.35 -14.39 2.83
C ARG A 133 1.17 -14.56 2.77
N GLY A 134 1.71 -15.64 3.32
CA GLY A 134 3.15 -15.92 3.27
C GLY A 134 3.65 -16.10 1.83
N GLU A 135 2.92 -16.88 1.03
CA GLU A 135 3.20 -17.06 -0.41
C GLU A 135 3.13 -15.73 -1.16
N ARG A 136 2.08 -14.93 -0.94
CA ARG A 136 1.95 -13.59 -1.55
C ARG A 136 3.16 -12.73 -1.23
N ASP A 137 3.55 -12.65 0.04
CA ASP A 137 4.64 -11.79 0.48
C ASP A 137 5.99 -12.27 -0.11
N ALA A 138 6.20 -13.57 -0.26
CA ALA A 138 7.34 -14.14 -1.00
C ALA A 138 7.34 -13.71 -2.47
N TRP A 139 6.22 -13.87 -3.17
CA TRP A 139 6.12 -13.51 -4.59
C TRP A 139 6.31 -12.02 -4.85
N ILE A 140 5.96 -11.16 -3.88
CA ILE A 140 6.21 -9.71 -3.99
C ILE A 140 7.72 -9.42 -4.04
N LEU A 141 8.50 -10.11 -3.21
CA LEU A 141 9.96 -9.98 -3.20
C LEU A 141 10.57 -10.50 -4.51
N VAL A 142 10.08 -11.64 -5.00
CA VAL A 142 10.52 -12.20 -6.29
C VAL A 142 10.15 -11.27 -7.44
N ALA A 143 8.95 -10.68 -7.44
CA ALA A 143 8.50 -9.75 -8.47
C ALA A 143 9.35 -8.46 -8.51
N ALA A 144 9.78 -8.00 -7.34
CA ALA A 144 10.61 -6.82 -7.23
C ALA A 144 12.04 -7.02 -7.75
N GLN A 145 12.61 -8.22 -7.59
CA GLN A 145 13.99 -8.53 -7.97
C GLN A 145 14.13 -9.17 -9.36
N GLN A 146 13.14 -9.97 -9.78
CA GLN A 146 13.17 -10.74 -11.02
C GLN A 146 11.83 -10.67 -11.79
N PRO A 147 11.40 -9.47 -12.22
CA PRO A 147 10.13 -9.32 -12.94
C PRO A 147 10.09 -10.13 -14.25
N GLN A 148 11.23 -10.32 -14.93
CA GLN A 148 11.34 -11.04 -16.20
C GLN A 148 11.18 -12.56 -16.08
N SER A 149 11.48 -13.14 -14.93
CA SER A 149 11.42 -14.60 -14.69
C SER A 149 10.09 -15.04 -14.08
N MET A 150 9.27 -14.09 -13.63
CA MET A 150 8.05 -14.32 -12.87
C MET A 150 7.06 -15.26 -13.58
N ASP A 151 6.84 -15.01 -14.86
CA ASP A 151 5.97 -15.81 -15.73
C ASP A 151 6.33 -17.30 -15.72
N ALA A 152 7.62 -17.63 -15.76
CA ALA A 152 8.09 -19.01 -15.76
C ALA A 152 7.90 -19.66 -14.39
N PHE A 153 8.27 -18.95 -13.31
CA PHE A 153 8.11 -19.43 -11.95
C PHE A 153 6.65 -19.72 -11.59
N ILE A 154 5.74 -18.78 -11.89
CA ILE A 154 4.33 -18.93 -11.57
C ILE A 154 3.69 -20.06 -12.37
N ARG A 155 3.99 -20.18 -13.68
CA ARG A 155 3.47 -21.31 -14.48
C ARG A 155 3.87 -22.66 -13.91
N ASN A 156 5.12 -22.79 -13.47
CA ASN A 156 5.61 -24.01 -12.84
C ASN A 156 4.85 -24.31 -11.53
N LYS A 157 4.72 -23.30 -10.65
CA LYS A 157 4.01 -23.44 -9.37
C LYS A 157 2.51 -23.73 -9.54
N VAL A 158 1.86 -23.13 -10.54
CA VAL A 158 0.47 -23.47 -10.90
C VAL A 158 0.37 -24.93 -11.33
N GLY A 159 1.29 -25.42 -12.16
CA GLY A 159 1.32 -26.83 -12.58
C GLY A 159 1.53 -27.81 -11.41
N GLN A 160 2.33 -27.42 -10.41
CA GLN A 160 2.53 -28.21 -9.19
C GLN A 160 1.26 -28.36 -8.35
N LEU A 161 0.35 -27.39 -8.36
CA LEU A 161 -0.91 -27.46 -7.61
C LEU A 161 -1.89 -28.50 -8.16
N ASP A 162 -1.64 -29.04 -9.36
CA ASP A 162 -2.42 -30.16 -9.89
C ASP A 162 -2.05 -31.50 -9.23
N ASP A 163 -0.88 -31.59 -8.57
CA ASP A 163 -0.49 -32.74 -7.77
C ASP A 163 -1.07 -32.62 -6.33
N PRO A 164 -1.93 -33.56 -5.90
CA PRO A 164 -2.45 -33.58 -4.53
C PRO A 164 -1.36 -33.61 -3.45
N SER A 165 -0.18 -34.17 -3.75
CA SER A 165 0.94 -34.23 -2.80
C SER A 165 1.44 -32.84 -2.40
N VAL A 166 1.47 -31.90 -3.35
CA VAL A 166 1.89 -30.52 -3.14
C VAL A 166 0.89 -29.77 -2.25
N VAL A 167 -0.41 -30.01 -2.47
CA VAL A 167 -1.47 -29.42 -1.63
C VAL A 167 -1.37 -29.96 -0.19
N GLU A 168 -1.00 -31.22 -0.01
CA GLU A 168 -0.79 -31.78 1.32
C GLU A 168 0.42 -31.16 2.03
N THR A 169 1.53 -30.92 1.31
CA THR A 169 2.68 -30.18 1.87
C THR A 169 2.28 -28.81 2.40
N TYR A 170 1.38 -28.08 1.72
CA TYR A 170 0.87 -26.81 2.23
C TYR A 170 0.06 -26.95 3.53
N ARG A 171 -0.67 -28.05 3.70
CA ARG A 171 -1.41 -28.34 4.95
C ARG A 171 -0.45 -28.73 6.08
N GLU A 172 0.60 -29.47 5.78
CA GLU A 172 1.67 -29.78 6.74
C GLU A 172 2.36 -28.49 7.21
N LEU A 173 2.72 -27.60 6.28
CA LEU A 173 3.28 -26.28 6.61
C LEU A 173 2.32 -25.45 7.46
N GLU A 174 1.02 -25.47 7.18
CA GLU A 174 0.02 -24.81 8.02
C GLU A 174 0.01 -25.35 9.45
N ALA A 175 0.01 -26.68 9.61
CA ALA A 175 0.04 -27.30 10.93
C ALA A 175 1.28 -26.88 11.73
N MET A 176 2.44 -26.76 11.08
CA MET A 176 3.70 -26.36 11.71
C MET A 176 3.68 -24.93 12.29
N LEU A 177 2.78 -24.06 11.82
CA LEU A 177 2.64 -22.70 12.34
C LEU A 177 2.21 -22.64 13.81
N ASP A 178 1.61 -23.72 14.31
CA ASP A 178 1.12 -23.85 15.67
C ASP A 178 1.95 -24.84 16.50
N TRP A 179 3.08 -25.31 15.98
CA TRP A 179 3.99 -26.20 16.70
C TRP A 179 4.99 -25.40 17.54
N GLU A 180 5.42 -26.00 18.65
CA GLU A 180 6.45 -25.43 19.50
C GLU A 180 7.85 -25.89 19.06
N PRO A 181 8.90 -25.09 19.30
CA PRO A 181 10.28 -25.52 19.07
C PRO A 181 10.61 -26.86 19.74
N GLY A 182 11.31 -27.74 19.02
CA GLY A 182 11.62 -29.10 19.47
C GLY A 182 10.49 -30.13 19.33
N ASP A 183 9.40 -29.83 18.61
CA ASP A 183 8.34 -30.80 18.34
C ASP A 183 8.88 -32.06 17.63
N PRO A 184 8.64 -33.28 18.15
CA PRO A 184 9.21 -34.51 17.60
C PRO A 184 8.71 -34.83 16.19
N ARG A 185 7.56 -34.27 15.76
CA ARG A 185 7.02 -34.47 14.41
C ARG A 185 7.92 -33.86 13.33
N LEU A 186 8.78 -32.90 13.68
CA LEU A 186 9.73 -32.28 12.75
C LEU A 186 10.73 -33.27 12.16
N GLU A 187 11.05 -34.35 12.85
CA GLU A 187 11.94 -35.40 12.32
C GLU A 187 11.32 -36.07 11.10
N THR A 188 10.03 -36.43 11.18
CA THR A 188 9.29 -37.04 10.06
C THR A 188 9.16 -36.08 8.89
N ILE A 189 8.86 -34.80 9.16
CA ILE A 189 8.79 -33.77 8.10
C ILE A 189 10.15 -33.60 7.42
N ALA A 190 11.24 -33.54 8.18
CA ALA A 190 12.59 -33.44 7.61
C ALA A 190 12.95 -34.66 6.75
N ASP A 191 12.58 -35.88 7.17
CA ASP A 191 12.77 -37.10 6.38
C ASP A 191 11.97 -37.04 5.07
N GLN A 192 10.71 -36.59 5.12
CA GLN A 192 9.85 -36.45 3.94
C GLN A 192 10.41 -35.44 2.94
N ILE A 193 10.86 -34.27 3.41
CA ILE A 193 11.46 -33.24 2.55
C ILE A 193 12.69 -33.77 1.85
N VAL A 194 13.60 -34.42 2.58
CA VAL A 194 14.83 -34.97 1.99
C VAL A 194 14.52 -36.09 1.00
N ALA A 195 13.58 -36.98 1.31
CA ALA A 195 13.14 -38.02 0.39
C ALA A 195 12.52 -37.45 -0.90
N GLN A 196 11.77 -36.34 -0.81
CA GLN A 196 11.25 -35.63 -1.98
C GLN A 196 12.39 -35.03 -2.82
N MET A 197 13.40 -34.43 -2.18
CA MET A 197 14.56 -33.86 -2.89
C MET A 197 15.42 -34.93 -3.57
N ASP A 198 15.67 -36.06 -2.90
CA ASP A 198 16.40 -37.20 -3.49
C ASP A 198 15.64 -37.87 -4.64
N ALA A 199 14.32 -37.66 -4.73
CA ALA A 199 13.49 -38.20 -5.82
C ALA A 199 13.48 -37.31 -7.07
N VAL A 200 13.96 -36.06 -6.99
CA VAL A 200 14.13 -35.17 -8.15
C VAL A 200 15.35 -35.63 -8.94
N SER A 201 15.23 -35.73 -10.28
CA SER A 201 16.36 -36.14 -11.11
C SER A 201 17.46 -35.06 -11.11
N ASP A 202 18.74 -35.45 -11.22
CA ASP A 202 19.86 -34.50 -11.28
C ASP A 202 19.73 -33.49 -12.43
N GLU A 203 19.08 -33.88 -13.54
CA GLU A 203 18.79 -33.01 -14.69
C GLU A 203 17.71 -31.96 -14.37
N ASP A 204 16.62 -32.37 -13.72
CA ASP A 204 15.55 -31.45 -13.27
C ASP A 204 16.05 -30.52 -12.15
N TRP A 205 16.99 -31.00 -11.33
CA TRP A 205 17.64 -30.25 -10.27
C TRP A 205 18.60 -29.18 -10.80
N ALA A 206 19.46 -29.53 -11.77
CA ALA A 206 20.38 -28.59 -12.40
C ALA A 206 19.65 -27.47 -13.16
N ALA A 207 18.51 -27.77 -13.78
CA ALA A 207 17.67 -26.75 -14.42
C ALA A 207 17.08 -25.74 -13.41
N TYR A 208 16.85 -26.15 -12.17
CA TYR A 208 16.33 -25.32 -11.07
C TYR A 208 17.41 -24.48 -10.38
N VAL A 209 18.63 -25.01 -10.24
CA VAL A 209 19.72 -24.40 -9.45
C VAL A 209 20.67 -23.56 -10.31
N ASP A 210 20.96 -23.99 -11.55
CA ASP A 210 22.02 -23.42 -12.40
C ASP A 210 21.53 -22.88 -13.75
N GLY A 211 20.20 -22.83 -13.97
CA GLY A 211 19.62 -22.27 -15.19
C GLY A 211 19.67 -20.74 -15.27
N ASP A 212 19.37 -20.17 -16.44
CA ASP A 212 19.20 -18.70 -16.64
C ASP A 212 18.09 -18.07 -15.75
N GLN A 213 17.33 -18.92 -15.06
CA GLN A 213 16.26 -18.58 -14.12
C GLN A 213 16.64 -18.89 -12.66
N ALA A 214 17.91 -19.18 -12.37
CA ALA A 214 18.38 -19.43 -11.01
C ALA A 214 18.12 -18.22 -10.10
N MET A 215 17.64 -18.48 -8.89
CA MET A 215 17.38 -17.43 -7.91
C MET A 215 18.71 -16.92 -7.32
N PRO A 216 18.98 -15.60 -7.30
CA PRO A 216 20.15 -15.04 -6.65
C PRO A 216 20.22 -15.43 -5.18
N ASP A 217 21.42 -15.76 -4.69
CA ASP A 217 21.61 -16.24 -3.31
C ASP A 217 21.13 -15.21 -2.26
N GLU A 218 21.28 -13.91 -2.53
CA GLU A 218 20.78 -12.85 -1.64
C GLU A 218 19.24 -12.86 -1.53
N LEU A 219 18.54 -13.14 -2.63
CA LEU A 219 17.08 -13.26 -2.65
C LEU A 219 16.62 -14.54 -1.95
N ALA A 220 17.33 -15.66 -2.18
CA ALA A 220 17.05 -16.92 -1.49
C ALA A 220 17.24 -16.77 0.04
N ALA A 221 18.33 -16.13 0.48
CA ALA A 221 18.58 -15.87 1.90
C ALA A 221 17.50 -14.95 2.53
N LEU A 222 17.01 -13.95 1.78
CA LEU A 222 15.91 -13.10 2.22
C LEU A 222 14.61 -13.90 2.40
N LEU A 223 14.28 -14.78 1.45
CA LEU A 223 13.10 -15.64 1.54
C LEU A 223 13.22 -16.66 2.68
N ASP A 224 14.41 -17.23 2.91
CA ASP A 224 14.69 -18.11 4.05
C ASP A 224 14.50 -17.39 5.40
N SER A 225 14.97 -16.15 5.50
CA SER A 225 14.74 -15.32 6.70
C SER A 225 13.26 -15.05 6.95
N MET A 226 12.49 -14.83 5.88
CA MET A 226 11.05 -14.64 5.97
C MET A 226 10.35 -15.91 6.46
N PHE A 227 10.75 -17.09 5.98
CA PHE A 227 10.26 -18.38 6.46
C PHE A 227 10.54 -18.55 7.96
N VAL A 228 11.75 -18.23 8.41
CA VAL A 228 12.17 -18.29 9.82
C VAL A 228 11.36 -17.35 10.72
N GLU A 229 10.95 -16.18 10.21
CA GLU A 229 10.13 -15.24 10.97
C GLU A 229 8.66 -15.68 11.07
N GLN A 230 8.14 -16.33 10.03
CA GLN A 230 6.72 -16.72 9.95
C GLN A 230 6.41 -18.06 10.60
N VAL A 231 7.38 -19.00 10.61
CA VAL A 231 7.18 -20.37 11.08
C VAL A 231 8.00 -20.61 12.37
N PRO A 232 7.35 -20.80 13.54
CA PRO A 232 8.05 -20.90 14.83
C PRO A 232 9.14 -21.98 14.88
N VAL A 233 8.89 -23.10 14.20
CA VAL A 233 9.75 -24.29 14.15
C VAL A 233 10.74 -24.30 12.99
N ALA A 234 10.75 -23.28 12.12
CA ALA A 234 11.59 -23.26 10.91
C ALA A 234 13.07 -23.49 11.19
N ARG A 235 13.63 -22.86 12.23
CA ARG A 235 15.05 -23.02 12.57
C ARG A 235 15.40 -24.45 12.96
N ASP A 236 14.50 -25.14 13.65
CA ASP A 236 14.71 -26.52 14.04
C ASP A 236 14.59 -27.45 12.84
N LEU A 237 13.59 -27.22 11.98
CA LEU A 237 13.41 -27.95 10.74
C LEU A 237 14.63 -27.81 9.82
N MET A 238 15.07 -26.58 9.53
CA MET A 238 16.23 -26.33 8.66
C MET A 238 17.49 -27.02 9.19
N ARG A 239 17.69 -27.04 10.52
CA ARG A 239 18.81 -27.76 11.15
C ARG A 239 18.68 -29.29 10.98
N LEU A 240 17.47 -29.82 11.02
CA LEU A 240 17.21 -31.25 10.80
C LEU A 240 17.45 -31.66 9.34
N VAL A 241 17.10 -30.79 8.39
CA VAL A 241 17.39 -30.95 6.96
C VAL A 241 18.91 -30.86 6.70
N GLU A 242 19.60 -29.92 7.35
CA GLU A 242 21.06 -29.77 7.29
C GLU A 242 21.81 -31.03 7.76
N LYS A 243 21.38 -31.63 8.87
CA LYS A 243 21.93 -32.91 9.34
C LYS A 243 21.76 -34.06 8.36
N ARG A 244 20.79 -33.96 7.45
CA ARG A 244 20.48 -34.94 6.41
C ARG A 244 21.17 -34.62 5.08
N GLY A 245 22.05 -33.62 5.05
CA GLY A 245 22.91 -33.34 3.90
C GLY A 245 22.38 -32.27 2.95
N TYR A 246 21.42 -31.44 3.38
CA TYR A 246 20.87 -30.35 2.56
C TYR A 246 20.90 -29.02 3.31
N THR A 247 21.40 -27.95 2.68
CA THR A 247 21.40 -26.59 3.24
C THR A 247 20.40 -25.69 2.52
N GLY A 248 19.99 -24.59 3.17
CA GLY A 248 18.99 -23.66 2.64
C GLY A 248 17.55 -24.14 2.82
N TRP A 249 16.59 -23.29 2.46
CA TRP A 249 15.16 -23.64 2.43
C TRP A 249 14.50 -23.31 1.09
N THR A 250 14.67 -22.08 0.62
CA THR A 250 14.15 -21.58 -0.66
C THR A 250 14.97 -22.12 -1.83
N LYS A 251 16.29 -22.18 -1.65
CA LYS A 251 17.25 -22.82 -2.55
C LYS A 251 17.94 -23.93 -1.76
N LEU A 252 17.32 -25.11 -1.75
CA LEU A 252 17.91 -26.28 -1.11
C LEU A 252 19.13 -26.72 -1.94
N GLU A 253 20.26 -26.98 -1.28
CA GLU A 253 21.50 -27.40 -1.94
C GLU A 253 22.08 -28.60 -1.20
N ARG A 254 22.59 -29.60 -1.93
CA ARG A 254 23.21 -30.78 -1.32
C ARG A 254 24.58 -30.39 -0.78
N ILE A 255 24.85 -30.74 0.48
CA ILE A 255 26.15 -30.54 1.11
C ILE A 255 27.09 -31.61 0.56
N GLU A 256 28.02 -31.22 -0.32
CA GLU A 256 29.08 -32.12 -0.77
C GLU A 256 29.85 -32.64 0.45
N ALA A 257 29.96 -33.96 0.57
CA ALA A 257 30.75 -34.57 1.63
C ALA A 257 32.20 -34.09 1.48
N ARG A 258 32.70 -33.34 2.47
CA ARG A 258 34.13 -33.03 2.57
C ARG A 258 34.90 -34.36 2.54
N GLY A 259 35.58 -34.61 1.42
CA GLY A 259 36.58 -35.66 1.27
C GLY A 259 37.75 -35.49 2.22
#